data_AF-A0A3E0CM69-F1
#
_entry.id   AF-A0A3E0CM69-F1
#
_cell.length_a   1.000
_cell.length_b   1.000
_cell.length_c   1.000
_cell.angle_alpha   90.00
_cell.angle_beta   90.00
_cell.angle_gamma   90.00
#
_symmetry.space_group_name_H-M   'P 1'
#
loop_
_entity.id
_entity.type
_entity.pdbx_description
1 polymer ?
#
loop_
_entity_poly.entity_id
_entity_poly.type
_entity_poly.pdbx_seq_one_letter_code
_entity_poly.pdbx_strand_id
1 'polypeptide(L)'
;MSIYVSTSSAHVVLERWSIREAGNGQRHFVGFSILDCDGRVSTPIRSFDPVARTGTTASGSTYQLVGRAGHDKDAEYVWSHAAKAWNIETWKDVTQDLVPDWRQGLAVDKPVQDD
;
A
#
# COMPACT_ATOMS: atom_id res chain seq x y z
N MET A 1 19.14 -14.70 -24.24
CA MET A 1 17.91 -13.91 -24.03
C MET A 1 16.87 -14.77 -23.33
N SER A 2 16.68 -14.54 -22.03
CA SER A 2 15.50 -14.98 -21.29
C SER A 2 15.28 -13.96 -20.19
N ILE A 3 14.45 -12.97 -20.49
CA ILE A 3 13.95 -12.03 -19.50
C ILE A 3 12.84 -12.77 -18.74
N TYR A 4 13.19 -13.41 -17.63
CA TYR A 4 12.17 -13.77 -16.65
C TYR A 4 11.60 -12.47 -16.12
N VAL A 5 10.51 -11.98 -16.71
CA VAL A 5 9.58 -11.12 -16.00
C VAL A 5 8.82 -12.01 -15.02
N SER A 6 9.54 -12.48 -14.00
CA SER A 6 8.89 -12.98 -12.80
C SER A 6 8.24 -11.75 -12.18
N THR A 7 6.99 -11.48 -12.53
CA THR A 7 6.15 -10.61 -11.70
C THR A 7 5.89 -11.41 -10.42
N SER A 8 6.93 -11.53 -9.58
CA SER A 8 6.84 -12.18 -8.29
C SER A 8 5.83 -11.36 -7.51
N SER A 9 4.68 -11.96 -7.21
CA SER A 9 3.70 -11.41 -6.30
C SER A 9 4.40 -11.18 -4.97
N ALA A 10 4.86 -9.96 -4.72
CA ALA A 10 5.50 -9.59 -3.47
C ALA A 10 4.44 -9.44 -2.38
N HIS A 11 4.76 -9.93 -1.19
CA HIS A 11 4.03 -9.62 0.02
C HIS A 11 4.66 -8.38 0.66
N VAL A 12 3.86 -7.33 0.85
CA VAL A 12 4.32 -6.04 1.37
C VAL A 12 3.51 -5.71 2.60
N VAL A 13 4.21 -5.35 3.69
CA VAL A 13 3.57 -4.95 4.93
C VAL A 13 3.84 -3.47 5.15
N LEU A 14 2.78 -2.67 5.23
CA LEU A 14 2.87 -1.21 5.33
C LEU A 14 2.47 -0.73 6.73
N GLU A 15 3.31 0.14 7.31
CA GLU A 15 2.95 1.01 8.43
C GLU A 15 2.80 2.46 7.97
N ARG A 16 2.20 3.31 8.81
CA ARG A 16 1.99 4.74 8.53
C ARG A 16 1.41 4.92 7.13
N TRP A 17 0.39 4.14 6.86
CA TRP A 17 -0.17 3.96 5.54
C TRP A 17 -1.32 4.93 5.28
N SER A 18 -1.62 5.14 4.00
CA SER A 18 -2.76 5.87 3.48
C SER A 18 -3.25 5.21 2.19
N ILE A 19 -4.55 5.33 1.90
CA ILE A 19 -5.14 4.91 0.63
C ILE A 19 -5.50 6.17 -0.15
N ARG A 20 -4.87 6.35 -1.31
CA ARG A 20 -5.07 7.54 -2.16
C ARG A 20 -5.85 7.17 -3.40
N GLU A 21 -6.92 7.91 -3.64
CA GLU A 21 -7.71 7.82 -4.85
C GLU A 21 -7.27 8.91 -5.82
N ALA A 22 -6.78 8.52 -6.98
CA ALA A 22 -6.45 9.42 -8.08
C ALA A 22 -7.72 9.90 -8.78
N GLY A 23 -7.64 11.02 -9.51
CA GLY A 23 -8.79 11.61 -10.23
C GLY A 23 -9.45 10.70 -11.28
N ASN A 24 -8.75 9.64 -11.72
CA ASN A 24 -9.30 8.60 -12.60
C ASN A 24 -10.04 7.48 -11.84
N GLY A 25 -10.22 7.61 -10.52
CA GLY A 25 -10.86 6.63 -9.65
C GLY A 25 -9.99 5.44 -9.23
N GLN A 26 -8.73 5.38 -9.69
CA GLN A 26 -7.79 4.35 -9.26
C GLN A 26 -7.30 4.64 -7.85
N ARG A 27 -7.21 3.58 -7.04
CA ARG A 27 -6.74 3.68 -5.66
C ARG A 27 -5.37 3.07 -5.53
N HIS A 28 -4.54 3.63 -4.66
CA HIS A 28 -3.17 3.20 -4.42
C HIS A 28 -2.88 3.15 -2.93
N PHE A 29 -2.15 2.14 -2.48
CA PHE A 29 -1.58 2.10 -1.14
C PHE A 29 -0.30 2.91 -1.12
N VAL A 30 -0.16 3.76 -0.11
CA VAL A 30 1.05 4.56 0.14
C VAL A 30 1.41 4.40 1.60
N GLY A 31 2.64 4.06 1.91
CA GLY A 31 3.08 3.91 3.29
C GLY A 31 4.55 3.51 3.38
N PHE A 32 4.99 3.18 4.59
CA PHE A 32 6.34 2.69 4.84
C PHE A 32 6.35 1.16 4.88
N SER A 33 7.10 0.53 4.00
CA SER A 33 7.30 -0.93 4.01
C SER A 33 8.18 -1.31 5.19
N ILE A 34 7.64 -2.07 6.14
CA ILE A 34 8.44 -2.55 7.28
C ILE A 34 9.39 -3.69 6.92
N LEU A 35 9.12 -4.39 5.81
CA LEU A 35 9.95 -5.49 5.34
C LEU A 35 11.19 -4.97 4.59
N ASP A 36 10.99 -3.94 3.77
CA ASP A 36 12.04 -3.36 2.93
C ASP A 36 12.68 -2.11 3.57
N CYS A 37 12.07 -1.58 4.65
CA CYS A 37 12.47 -0.37 5.36
C CYS A 37 12.52 0.88 4.46
N ASP A 38 11.56 1.01 3.54
CA ASP A 38 11.48 2.13 2.59
C ASP A 38 10.06 2.68 2.42
N GLY A 39 9.96 3.90 1.88
CA GLY A 39 8.68 4.44 1.43
C GLY A 39 8.21 3.71 0.18
N ARG A 40 6.95 3.27 0.17
CA ARG A 40 6.41 2.44 -0.91
C ARG A 40 5.04 2.91 -1.38
N VAL A 41 4.85 2.83 -2.70
CA VAL A 41 3.58 3.06 -3.39
C VAL A 41 3.20 1.83 -4.20
N SER A 42 1.93 1.45 -4.13
CA SER A 42 1.40 0.32 -4.89
C SER A 42 0.93 0.74 -6.28
N THR A 43 0.93 -0.23 -7.19
CA THR A 43 0.11 -0.15 -8.42
C THR A 43 -1.38 -0.10 -8.06
N PRO A 44 -2.29 0.18 -9.03
CA PRO A 44 -3.72 0.30 -8.75
C PRO A 44 -4.26 -0.89 -7.96
N ILE A 45 -4.99 -0.61 -6.90
CA ILE A 45 -5.62 -1.60 -6.04
C ILE A 45 -6.72 -2.30 -6.84
N ARG A 46 -6.64 -3.63 -6.90
CA ARG A 46 -7.61 -4.49 -7.56
C ARG A 46 -8.71 -4.93 -6.59
N SER A 47 -8.32 -5.35 -5.40
CA SER A 47 -9.23 -5.72 -4.31
C SER A 47 -8.68 -5.24 -2.99
N PHE A 48 -9.55 -4.83 -2.09
CA PHE A 48 -9.16 -4.43 -0.74
C PHE A 48 -10.24 -4.87 0.24
N ASP A 49 -9.83 -5.58 1.28
CA ASP A 49 -10.64 -5.91 2.43
C ASP A 49 -10.28 -4.94 3.57
N PRO A 50 -11.17 -4.00 3.92
CA PRO A 50 -10.92 -3.04 4.99
C PRO A 50 -10.96 -3.65 6.39
N VAL A 51 -11.60 -4.81 6.57
CA VAL A 51 -11.66 -5.52 7.87
C VAL A 51 -10.35 -6.23 8.12
N ALA A 52 -9.89 -7.02 7.14
CA ALA A 52 -8.58 -7.69 7.20
C ALA A 52 -7.40 -6.74 6.92
N ARG A 53 -7.68 -5.51 6.50
CA ARG A 53 -6.72 -4.51 6.00
C ARG A 53 -5.70 -5.08 5.03
N THR A 54 -6.17 -5.96 4.16
CA THR A 54 -5.34 -6.65 3.17
C THR A 54 -5.91 -6.38 1.79
N GLY A 55 -5.04 -6.14 0.81
CA GLY A 55 -5.46 -5.88 -0.56
C GLY A 55 -4.49 -6.46 -1.58
N THR A 56 -5.00 -6.65 -2.79
CA THR A 56 -4.19 -7.06 -3.94
C THR A 56 -4.15 -5.95 -4.97
N THR A 57 -3.03 -5.84 -5.67
CA THR A 57 -2.83 -4.84 -6.71
C THR A 57 -2.94 -5.43 -8.11
N ALA A 58 -3.03 -4.55 -9.11
CA ALA A 58 -3.05 -4.95 -10.52
C ALA A 58 -1.79 -5.73 -10.94
N SER A 59 -0.65 -5.50 -10.28
CA SER A 59 0.59 -6.27 -10.50
C SER A 59 0.58 -7.66 -9.84
N GLY A 60 -0.46 -8.00 -9.07
CA GLY A 60 -0.55 -9.27 -8.32
C GLY A 60 0.16 -9.27 -6.97
N SER A 61 0.66 -8.11 -6.51
CA SER A 61 1.27 -8.00 -5.18
C SER A 61 0.19 -7.93 -4.09
N THR A 62 0.48 -8.50 -2.93
CA THR A 62 -0.41 -8.46 -1.76
C THR A 62 0.15 -7.46 -0.75
N TYR A 63 -0.72 -6.58 -0.29
CA TYR A 63 -0.41 -5.52 0.67
C TYR A 63 -1.21 -5.77 1.95
N GLN A 64 -0.51 -5.76 3.08
CA GLN A 64 -1.10 -5.82 4.41
C GLN A 64 -0.85 -4.49 5.12
N LEU A 65 -1.91 -3.82 5.54
CA LEU A 65 -1.83 -2.52 6.21
C LEU A 65 -1.88 -2.74 7.72
N VAL A 66 -0.73 -2.58 8.36
CA VAL A 66 -0.54 -2.80 9.79
C VAL A 66 -0.23 -1.48 10.49
N GLY A 67 -0.33 -1.48 11.83
CA GLY A 67 -0.12 -0.25 12.59
C GLY A 67 -1.13 0.85 12.24
N ARG A 68 -0.86 2.06 12.75
CA ARG A 68 -1.73 3.22 12.53
C ARG A 68 -1.56 3.78 11.12
N ALA A 69 -2.66 4.16 10.49
CA ALA A 69 -2.58 5.02 9.31
C ALA A 69 -1.97 6.37 9.71
N GLY A 70 -1.29 7.01 8.76
CA GLY A 70 -0.59 8.26 9.03
C GLY A 70 0.30 8.71 7.90
N HIS A 71 0.96 9.84 8.15
CA HIS A 71 1.90 10.44 7.22
C HIS A 71 3.31 9.92 7.49
N ASP A 72 4.02 9.57 6.42
CA ASP A 72 5.43 9.22 6.46
C ASP A 72 6.18 9.94 5.32
N LYS A 73 7.32 10.54 5.65
CA LYS A 73 8.05 11.41 4.72
C LYS A 73 8.60 10.65 3.53
N ASP A 74 9.07 9.42 3.73
CA ASP A 74 9.62 8.60 2.65
C ASP A 74 8.50 8.12 1.74
N ALA A 75 7.36 7.75 2.32
CA ALA A 75 6.16 7.38 1.57
C ALA A 75 5.64 8.56 0.72
N GLU A 76 5.62 9.79 1.25
CA GLU A 76 5.26 10.97 0.47
C GLU A 76 6.23 11.25 -0.67
N TYR A 77 7.52 11.11 -0.40
CA TYR A 77 8.54 11.30 -1.42
C TYR A 77 8.30 10.34 -2.59
N VAL A 78 8.10 9.06 -2.30
CA VAL A 78 7.82 8.03 -3.31
C VAL A 78 6.49 8.29 -4.02
N TRP A 79 5.44 8.66 -3.29
CA TRP A 79 4.16 9.05 -3.90
C TRP A 79 4.32 10.21 -4.87
N SER A 80 5.04 11.27 -4.49
CA SER A 80 5.21 12.45 -5.35
C SER A 80 5.91 12.12 -6.67
N HIS A 81 6.82 11.16 -6.67
CA HIS A 81 7.50 10.67 -7.87
C HIS A 81 6.58 9.79 -8.71
N ALA A 82 5.85 8.87 -8.07
CA ALA A 82 4.92 7.99 -8.78
C ALA A 82 3.73 8.74 -9.38
N ALA A 83 3.15 9.70 -8.65
CA ALA A 83 2.08 10.56 -9.16
C ALA A 83 2.51 11.33 -10.41
N LYS A 84 3.74 11.87 -10.43
CA LYS A 84 4.32 12.50 -11.63
C LYS A 84 4.51 11.50 -12.77
N ALA A 85 5.07 10.33 -12.49
CA ALA A 85 5.32 9.29 -13.49
C ALA A 85 4.02 8.73 -14.11
N TRP A 86 2.93 8.69 -13.33
CA TRP A 86 1.61 8.20 -13.76
C TRP A 86 0.65 9.32 -14.20
N ASN A 87 1.13 10.56 -14.26
CA ASN A 87 0.35 11.73 -14.62
C ASN A 87 -0.94 11.91 -13.77
N ILE A 88 -0.83 11.61 -12.47
CA ILE A 88 -1.89 11.83 -11.49
C ILE A 88 -1.84 13.28 -11.03
N GLU A 89 -2.70 14.11 -11.61
CA GLU A 89 -2.77 15.55 -11.30
C GLU A 89 -3.55 15.84 -10.02
N THR A 90 -4.59 15.05 -9.75
CA THR A 90 -5.45 15.18 -8.58
C THR A 90 -5.57 13.86 -7.86
N TRP A 91 -5.55 13.92 -6.54
CA TRP A 91 -5.80 12.77 -5.69
C TRP A 91 -6.38 13.23 -4.34
N LYS A 92 -7.04 12.32 -3.65
CA LYS A 92 -7.55 12.52 -2.29
C LYS A 92 -7.21 11.33 -1.42
N ASP A 93 -7.07 11.58 -0.13
CA ASP A 93 -6.94 10.53 0.87
C ASP A 93 -8.33 9.98 1.19
N VAL A 94 -8.56 8.69 0.93
CA VAL A 94 -9.81 7.97 1.20
C VAL A 94 -9.65 6.95 2.33
N THR A 95 -8.56 7.03 3.09
CA THR A 95 -8.26 6.12 4.21
C THR A 95 -9.41 6.08 5.20
N GLN A 96 -9.91 7.25 5.62
CA GLN A 96 -10.98 7.35 6.60
C GLN A 96 -12.31 6.78 6.09
N ASP A 97 -12.60 6.94 4.79
CA ASP A 97 -13.83 6.45 4.18
C ASP A 97 -13.83 4.91 4.04
N LEU A 98 -12.66 4.33 3.78
CA LEU A 98 -12.53 2.88 3.57
C LEU A 98 -12.29 2.11 4.86
N VAL A 99 -11.55 2.68 5.81
CA VAL A 99 -11.20 2.02 7.07
C VAL A 99 -11.59 2.96 8.22
N PRO A 100 -12.79 2.83 8.79
CA PRO A 100 -13.24 3.72 9.86
C PRO A 100 -12.32 3.65 11.11
N ASP A 101 -11.72 2.49 11.37
CA ASP A 101 -10.80 2.27 12.50
C ASP A 101 -9.32 2.54 12.14
N TRP A 102 -9.05 3.38 11.14
CA TRP A 102 -7.70 3.68 10.62
C TRP A 102 -6.70 4.14 11.69
N ARG A 103 -7.18 4.72 12.81
CA ARG A 103 -6.34 5.16 13.94
C ARG A 103 -5.85 4.01 14.82
N GLN A 104 -6.57 2.90 14.85
CA GLN A 104 -6.20 1.74 15.63
C GLN A 104 -5.20 0.90 14.82
N GLY A 105 -4.02 0.66 15.37
CA GLY A 105 -3.07 -0.25 14.74
C GLY A 105 -3.57 -1.69 14.79
N LEU A 106 -3.54 -2.39 13.65
CA LEU A 106 -3.57 -3.85 13.68
C LEU A 106 -2.17 -4.34 14.03
N ALA A 107 -2.09 -5.27 14.98
CA ALA A 107 -0.86 -5.99 15.24
C ALA A 107 -0.50 -6.79 13.97
N VAL A 108 0.80 -6.84 13.65
CA VAL A 108 1.29 -7.83 12.69
C VAL A 108 1.02 -9.18 13.32
N ASP A 109 0.12 -9.98 12.74
CA ASP A 109 0.03 -11.39 13.07
C ASP A 109 1.38 -11.99 12.65
N LYS A 110 2.27 -12.19 13.62
CA LYS A 110 3.60 -12.73 13.37
C LYS A 110 3.35 -14.10 12.75
N PRO A 111 3.88 -14.43 11.56
CA PRO A 111 3.73 -15.78 11.04
C PRO A 111 4.24 -16.74 12.13
N VAL A 112 3.37 -17.66 12.55
CA VAL A 112 3.73 -18.75 13.44
C VAL A 112 4.92 -19.43 12.78
N GLN A 113 6.08 -19.21 13.38
CA GLN A 113 7.32 -19.84 12.96
C GLN A 113 7.24 -21.25 13.55
N ASP A 114 6.79 -22.20 12.73
CA ASP A 114 6.87 -23.63 13.05
C ASP A 114 8.36 -23.96 13.25
N ASP A 115 8.71 -24.42 14.46
CA ASP A 115 10.04 -24.84 14.91
C ASP A 115 10.39 -26.24 14.37
#